data_AF-A0A7K3H7M8-F1
#
_entry.id   AF-A0A7K3H7M8-F1
#
_cell.length_a   1.000
_cell.length_b   1.000
_cell.length_c   1.000
_cell.angle_alpha   90.00
_cell.angle_beta   90.00
_cell.angle_gamma   90.00
#
_symmetry.space_group_name_H-M   'P 1'
#
loop_
_entity.id
_entity.type
_entity.pdbx_description
1 polymer ?
#
loop_
_entity_poly.entity_id
_entity_poly.type
_entity_poly.pdbx_seq_one_letter_code
_entity_poly.pdbx_strand_id
1 'polypeptide(L)'
;MIRETVRTAKVPRAKPRTWRGAALAGADPVARVLVDKGLVHLDRFFDYAVPAAMDAEARPGVRVRVRFGAGERNGRREGGGLINGFIVERRPDSDYRGTLAPIAQVLSPEPVLSPELLALCRAVADRYAGALADVVQLAVPRRMARAEKKESPPAPPAPPEPEPGGWE
;
A
#
# COMPACT_ATOMS: atom_id res chain seq x y z
N MET A 1 -4.43 -18.81 38.04
CA MET A 1 -3.09 -18.84 37.41
C MET A 1 -3.05 -18.65 35.89
N ILE A 2 -4.17 -18.64 35.13
CA ILE A 2 -4.13 -18.47 33.65
C ILE A 2 -4.30 -17.00 33.19
N ARG A 3 -4.74 -16.09 34.08
CA ARG A 3 -5.06 -14.69 33.74
C ARG A 3 -3.89 -13.69 33.84
N GLU A 4 -2.77 -14.07 34.44
CA GLU A 4 -1.63 -13.16 34.66
C GLU A 4 -0.61 -13.18 33.52
N THR A 5 -0.44 -14.31 32.83
CA THR A 5 0.59 -14.48 31.78
C THR A 5 0.30 -13.75 30.48
N VAL A 6 -0.92 -13.22 30.29
CA VAL A 6 -1.32 -12.48 29.06
C VAL A 6 -1.05 -10.97 29.16
N ARG A 7 -0.53 -10.48 30.30
CA ARG A 7 -0.30 -9.04 30.52
C ARG A 7 1.07 -8.51 30.08
N THR A 8 1.98 -9.36 29.60
CA THR A 8 3.32 -8.90 29.20
C THR A 8 3.44 -8.78 27.68
N ALA A 9 3.80 -7.57 27.23
CA ALA A 9 4.13 -7.16 25.87
C ALA A 9 2.97 -7.02 24.85
N LYS A 10 1.94 -6.22 25.17
CA LYS A 10 1.14 -5.57 24.12
C LYS A 10 1.73 -4.17 23.87
N VAL A 11 2.73 -4.09 22.99
CA VAL A 11 3.16 -2.79 22.43
C VAL A 11 1.90 -2.11 21.91
N PRO A 12 1.55 -0.90 22.41
CA PRO A 12 0.32 -0.25 21.99
C PRO A 12 0.36 -0.07 20.48
N ARG A 13 -0.69 -0.54 19.78
CA ARG A 13 -0.87 -0.25 18.35
C ARG A 13 -0.77 1.26 18.19
N ALA A 14 0.24 1.74 17.46
CA ALA A 14 0.42 3.15 17.21
C ALA A 14 -0.90 3.72 16.68
N LYS A 15 -1.48 4.68 17.40
CA LYS A 15 -2.60 5.47 16.87
C LYS A 15 -2.15 6.05 15.53
N PRO A 16 -2.99 6.09 14.48
CA PRO A 16 -2.59 6.74 13.23
C PRO A 16 -2.15 8.16 13.56
N ARG A 17 -0.84 8.42 13.42
CA ARG A 17 -0.24 9.69 13.84
C ARG A 17 -0.84 10.77 12.95
N THR A 18 -1.30 11.87 13.54
CA THR A 18 -1.61 13.05 12.72
C THR A 18 -0.27 13.60 12.26
N TRP A 19 0.13 13.30 11.02
CA TRP A 19 1.40 13.75 10.40
C TRP A 19 1.40 15.26 10.08
N ARG A 20 0.78 16.08 10.95
CA ARG A 20 0.76 17.53 10.80
C ARG A 20 2.17 18.07 10.92
N GLY A 21 2.64 18.78 9.90
CA GLY A 21 3.96 19.42 9.89
C GLY A 21 5.13 18.45 9.97
N ALA A 22 4.91 17.16 9.66
CA ALA A 22 6.00 16.21 9.60
C ALA A 22 6.92 16.53 8.42
N ALA A 23 8.23 16.43 8.64
CA ALA A 23 9.19 16.49 7.55
C ALA A 23 8.87 15.41 6.50
N LEU A 24 9.03 15.76 5.23
CA LEU A 24 8.87 14.82 4.11
C LEU A 24 10.16 14.04 3.90
N ALA A 25 10.05 12.89 3.22
CA ALA A 25 11.21 12.14 2.76
C ALA A 25 12.16 13.01 1.94
N GLY A 26 13.47 12.76 2.07
CA GLY A 26 14.49 13.57 1.40
C GLY A 26 14.58 13.31 -0.10
N ALA A 27 14.28 12.08 -0.52
CA ALA A 27 14.17 11.69 -1.92
C ALA A 27 12.75 11.20 -2.22
N ASP A 28 12.26 11.51 -3.41
CA ASP A 28 10.96 11.10 -3.90
C ASP A 28 9.81 11.27 -2.89
N PRO A 29 9.56 12.50 -2.36
CA PRO A 29 8.60 12.72 -1.27
C PRO A 29 7.13 12.48 -1.63
N VAL A 30 6.83 12.14 -2.88
CA VAL A 30 5.48 11.85 -3.36
C VAL A 30 5.34 10.35 -3.61
N ALA A 31 4.28 9.75 -3.07
CA ALA A 31 3.84 8.40 -3.40
C ALA A 31 2.58 8.46 -4.25
N ARG A 32 2.62 7.82 -5.41
CA ARG A 32 1.44 7.53 -6.21
C ARG A 32 0.80 6.26 -5.64
N VAL A 33 -0.48 6.34 -5.28
CA VAL A 33 -1.19 5.27 -4.56
C VAL A 33 -2.43 4.84 -5.33
N LEU A 34 -2.56 3.52 -5.52
CA LEU A 34 -3.83 2.88 -5.86
C LEU A 34 -4.66 2.78 -4.58
N VAL A 35 -5.76 3.54 -4.50
CA VAL A 35 -6.68 3.50 -3.37
C VAL A 35 -7.64 2.32 -3.54
N ASP A 36 -7.85 1.56 -2.48
CA ASP A 36 -8.69 0.37 -2.44
C ASP A 36 -10.19 0.72 -2.48
N LYS A 37 -10.65 1.24 -3.62
CA LYS A 37 -12.03 1.67 -3.84
C LYS A 37 -12.46 1.46 -5.31
N GLY A 38 -13.24 0.41 -5.54
CA GLY A 38 -13.71 -0.07 -6.87
C GLY A 38 -14.72 0.79 -7.62
N LEU A 39 -14.71 2.12 -7.47
CA LEU A 39 -15.60 2.97 -8.26
C LEU A 39 -14.91 3.36 -9.57
N VAL A 40 -15.55 3.09 -10.71
CA VAL A 40 -14.98 3.33 -12.05
C VAL A 40 -14.48 4.77 -12.25
N HIS A 41 -15.21 5.77 -11.77
CA HIS A 41 -14.77 7.19 -11.88
C HIS A 41 -13.52 7.52 -11.03
N LEU A 42 -13.16 6.62 -10.11
CA LEU A 42 -11.97 6.67 -9.26
C LEU A 42 -10.88 5.69 -9.72
N ASP A 43 -10.99 5.09 -10.91
CA ASP A 43 -9.99 4.19 -11.48
C ASP A 43 -8.74 4.95 -11.96
N ARG A 44 -8.01 5.51 -10.99
CA ARG A 44 -6.80 6.29 -11.19
C ARG A 44 -5.93 6.19 -9.94
N PHE A 45 -4.70 6.62 -10.07
CA PHE A 45 -3.84 6.79 -8.92
C PHE A 45 -4.01 8.17 -8.27
N PHE A 46 -3.72 8.23 -6.98
CA PHE A 46 -3.79 9.44 -6.18
C PHE A 46 -2.45 9.69 -5.51
N ASP A 47 -2.01 10.95 -5.54
CA ASP A 47 -0.72 11.34 -4.98
C ASP A 47 -0.85 11.70 -3.49
N TYR A 48 0.11 11.21 -2.71
CA TYR A 48 0.22 11.43 -1.27
C TYR A 48 1.64 11.85 -0.90
N ALA A 49 1.75 12.70 0.11
CA ALA A 49 3.04 13.04 0.69
C ALA A 49 3.57 11.86 1.53
N VAL A 50 4.87 11.60 1.45
CA VAL A 50 5.55 10.59 2.26
C VAL A 50 6.28 11.27 3.43
N PRO A 51 5.84 11.05 4.68
CA PRO A 51 6.59 11.53 5.84
C PRO A 51 7.97 10.87 5.92
N ALA A 52 9.00 11.62 6.30
CA ALA A 52 10.38 11.14 6.46
C ALA A 52 10.48 9.91 7.36
N ALA A 53 9.64 9.84 8.40
CA ALA A 53 9.59 8.70 9.32
C ALA A 53 9.11 7.38 8.67
N MET A 54 8.52 7.43 7.47
CA MET A 54 8.11 6.25 6.71
C MET A 54 8.97 6.02 5.47
N ASP A 55 10.02 6.82 5.23
CA ASP A 55 10.71 6.86 3.94
C ASP A 55 11.24 5.47 3.52
N ALA A 56 11.91 4.78 4.45
CA ALA A 56 12.47 3.45 4.21
C ALA A 56 11.40 2.36 3.95
N GLU A 57 10.22 2.48 4.56
CA GLU A 57 9.14 1.48 4.48
C GLU A 57 8.19 1.74 3.30
N ALA A 58 8.03 3.01 2.89
CA ALA A 58 7.11 3.45 1.85
C ALA A 58 7.67 3.18 0.44
N ARG A 59 7.80 1.90 0.12
CA ARG A 59 8.29 1.38 -1.17
C ARG A 59 7.14 1.06 -2.14
N PRO A 60 7.37 1.07 -3.47
CA PRO A 60 6.41 0.51 -4.42
C PRO A 60 6.00 -0.92 -4.06
N GLY A 61 4.73 -1.24 -4.27
CA GLY A 61 4.10 -2.54 -3.98
C GLY A 61 3.61 -2.74 -2.55
N VAL A 62 3.98 -1.87 -1.61
CA VAL A 62 3.61 -2.03 -0.19
C VAL A 62 2.19 -1.58 0.11
N ARG A 63 1.54 -2.24 1.09
CA ARG A 63 0.22 -1.84 1.57
C ARG A 63 0.31 -0.63 2.49
N VAL A 64 -0.50 0.37 2.21
CA VAL A 64 -0.61 1.60 3.01
C VAL A 64 -2.04 1.85 3.45
N ARG A 65 -2.18 2.72 4.44
CA ARG A 65 -3.45 3.33 4.83
C ARG A 65 -3.34 4.82 4.56
N VAL A 66 -4.32 5.34 3.84
CA VAL A 66 -4.37 6.73 3.39
C VAL A 66 -5.71 7.35 3.72
N ARG A 67 -5.76 8.69 3.79
CA ARG A 67 -7.00 9.41 4.03
C ARG A 67 -7.61 9.83 2.70
N PHE A 68 -8.80 9.35 2.40
CA PHE A 68 -9.48 9.55 1.12
C PHE A 68 -10.82 10.26 1.30
N GLY A 69 -11.20 11.07 0.30
CA GLY A 69 -12.38 11.94 0.37
C GLY A 69 -12.21 13.14 1.29
N ALA A 70 -10.98 13.53 1.60
CA ALA A 70 -10.66 14.75 2.35
C ALA A 70 -10.70 15.98 1.43
N GLY A 71 -11.31 17.07 1.90
CA GLY A 71 -11.32 18.38 1.25
C GLY A 71 -10.21 19.28 1.78
N GLU A 72 -9.90 20.35 1.05
CA GLU A 72 -8.91 21.32 1.51
C GLU A 72 -9.54 22.36 2.47
N ARG A 73 -8.96 22.48 3.66
CA ARG A 73 -9.33 23.47 4.68
C ARG A 73 -8.07 23.97 5.37
N ASN A 74 -7.89 25.29 5.45
CA ASN A 74 -6.73 25.93 6.06
C ASN A 74 -5.38 25.41 5.50
N GLY A 75 -5.29 25.24 4.17
CA GLY A 75 -4.09 24.74 3.49
C GLY A 75 -3.76 23.28 3.80
N ARG A 76 -4.79 22.45 4.08
CA ARG A 76 -4.63 21.04 4.48
C ARG A 76 -5.78 20.19 3.99
N ARG A 77 -5.51 18.92 3.69
CA ARG A 77 -6.55 17.90 3.47
C ARG A 77 -7.16 17.45 4.81
N GLU A 78 -8.39 17.86 5.09
CA GLU A 78 -9.16 17.49 6.27
C GLU A 78 -10.48 16.78 5.90
N GLY A 79 -11.05 16.02 6.85
CA GLY A 79 -12.23 15.19 6.58
C GLY A 79 -11.91 13.87 5.87
N GLY A 80 -12.91 13.18 5.33
CA GLY A 80 -12.72 11.87 4.69
C GLY A 80 -12.44 10.70 5.63
N GLY A 81 -12.34 9.50 5.07
CA GLY A 81 -12.12 8.24 5.78
C GLY A 81 -10.73 7.67 5.55
N LEU A 82 -10.27 6.77 6.43
CA LEU A 82 -9.05 6.01 6.19
C LEU A 82 -9.37 4.76 5.36
N ILE A 83 -8.75 4.66 4.18
CA ILE A 83 -8.89 3.55 3.25
C ILE A 83 -7.52 2.92 3.04
N ASN A 84 -7.49 1.62 2.75
CA ASN A 84 -6.26 0.96 2.36
C ASN A 84 -5.86 1.34 0.92
N GLY A 85 -4.64 1.01 0.55
CA GLY A 85 -4.16 1.16 -0.81
C GLY A 85 -2.79 0.55 -0.96
N PHE A 86 -2.23 0.70 -2.15
CA PHE A 86 -0.88 0.25 -2.49
C PHE A 86 -0.10 1.40 -3.09
N ILE A 87 1.14 1.59 -2.65
CA ILE A 87 2.06 2.50 -3.36
C ILE A 87 2.39 1.82 -4.68
N VAL A 88 2.16 2.51 -5.80
CA VAL A 88 2.56 2.01 -7.13
C VAL A 88 3.91 2.61 -7.55
N GLU A 89 4.23 3.81 -7.07
CA GLU A 89 5.43 4.55 -7.47
C GLU A 89 5.80 5.60 -6.42
N ARG A 90 7.11 5.91 -6.29
CA ARG A 90 7.67 7.04 -5.54
C ARG A 90 8.26 8.04 -6.55
N ARG A 91 8.00 9.34 -6.38
CA ARG A 91 8.39 10.40 -7.33
C ARG A 91 8.84 11.68 -6.61
N PRO A 92 9.68 12.51 -7.25
CA PRO A 92 10.17 13.77 -6.68
C PRO A 92 9.07 14.83 -6.51
N ASP A 93 8.07 14.83 -7.39
CA ASP A 93 7.03 15.86 -7.46
C ASP A 93 5.66 15.30 -7.89
N SER A 94 4.65 16.18 -7.90
CA SER A 94 3.27 15.87 -8.29
C SER A 94 2.64 17.05 -9.00
N ASP A 95 1.87 16.78 -10.05
CA ASP A 95 1.09 17.79 -10.80
C ASP A 95 -0.14 18.31 -10.03
N TYR A 96 -0.50 17.70 -8.90
CA TYR A 96 -1.60 18.16 -8.06
C TYR A 96 -1.27 19.50 -7.40
N ARG A 97 -2.06 20.52 -7.73
CA ARG A 97 -1.86 21.91 -7.25
C ARG A 97 -2.29 22.16 -5.81
N GLY A 98 -3.07 21.25 -5.22
CA GLY A 98 -3.55 21.38 -3.84
C GLY A 98 -2.58 20.76 -2.83
N THR A 99 -2.95 20.85 -1.55
CA THR A 99 -2.14 20.22 -0.49
C THR A 99 -2.24 18.70 -0.54
N LEU A 100 -1.10 18.00 -0.68
CA LEU A 100 -1.05 16.54 -0.62
C LEU A 100 -1.39 16.04 0.79
N ALA A 101 -2.26 15.03 0.88
CA ALA A 101 -2.48 14.34 2.14
C ALA A 101 -1.25 13.46 2.45
N PRO A 102 -0.75 13.41 3.70
CA PRO A 102 0.31 12.49 4.05
C PRO A 102 -0.21 11.05 4.09
N ILE A 103 0.64 10.08 3.75
CA ILE A 103 0.39 8.66 4.06
C ILE A 103 0.14 8.54 5.57
N ALA A 104 -0.98 7.90 5.96
CA ALA A 104 -1.33 7.78 7.36
C ALA A 104 -0.50 6.69 8.05
N GLN A 105 -0.23 5.58 7.33
CA GLN A 105 0.53 4.44 7.84
C GLN A 105 0.99 3.52 6.69
N VAL A 106 2.23 3.01 6.75
CA VAL A 106 2.63 1.78 6.04
C VAL A 106 2.17 0.59 6.87
N LEU A 107 1.32 -0.27 6.28
CA LEU A 107 0.70 -1.38 7.01
C LEU A 107 1.61 -2.60 7.09
N SER A 108 2.37 -2.84 6.03
CA SER A 108 3.37 -3.89 5.89
C SER A 108 4.45 -3.38 4.93
N PRO A 109 5.75 -3.53 5.26
CA PRO A 109 6.83 -3.18 4.33
C PRO A 109 6.99 -4.20 3.19
N GLU A 110 6.21 -5.29 3.18
CA GLU A 110 6.26 -6.32 2.14
C GLU A 110 5.67 -5.82 0.81
N PRO A 111 6.45 -5.80 -0.29
CA PRO A 111 6.01 -5.38 -1.61
C PRO A 111 5.24 -6.50 -2.30
N VAL A 112 3.95 -6.60 -1.99
CA VAL A 112 3.08 -7.68 -2.49
C VAL A 112 2.43 -7.40 -3.84
N LEU A 113 2.40 -6.14 -4.27
CA LEU A 113 1.89 -5.73 -5.57
C LEU A 113 3.08 -5.42 -6.47
N SER A 114 3.62 -6.44 -7.12
CA SER A 114 4.74 -6.26 -8.04
C SER A 114 4.32 -5.48 -9.29
N PRO A 115 5.27 -4.87 -10.02
CA PRO A 115 4.96 -4.18 -11.28
C PRO A 115 4.27 -5.07 -12.32
N GLU A 116 4.69 -6.33 -12.43
CA GLU A 116 4.10 -7.31 -13.36
C GLU A 116 2.67 -7.66 -12.96
N LEU A 117 2.41 -7.83 -11.66
CA LEU A 117 1.07 -8.10 -11.15
C LEU A 117 0.15 -6.89 -11.38
N LEU A 118 0.65 -5.68 -11.13
CA LEU A 118 -0.07 -4.44 -11.40
C LEU A 118 -0.44 -4.31 -12.89
N ALA A 119 0.51 -4.59 -13.78
CA ALA A 119 0.29 -4.56 -15.23
C ALA A 119 -0.74 -5.61 -15.68
N LEU A 120 -0.66 -6.82 -15.12
CA LEU A 120 -1.65 -7.88 -15.38
C LEU A 120 -3.04 -7.48 -14.88
N CYS A 121 -3.16 -7.00 -13.64
CA CYS A 121 -4.43 -6.52 -13.09
C CYS A 121 -5.01 -5.36 -13.92
N ARG A 122 -4.15 -4.49 -14.47
CA ARG A 122 -4.55 -3.41 -15.37
C ARG A 122 -5.12 -3.95 -16.68
N ALA A 123 -4.40 -4.87 -17.34
CA ALA A 123 -4.90 -5.51 -18.56
C ALA A 123 -6.25 -6.22 -18.35
N VAL A 124 -6.43 -6.90 -17.22
CA VAL A 124 -7.72 -7.54 -16.85
C VAL A 124 -8.81 -6.48 -16.65
N ALA A 125 -8.55 -5.44 -15.88
CA ALA A 125 -9.52 -4.36 -15.64
C ALA A 125 -9.96 -3.70 -16.97
N ASP A 126 -9.01 -3.38 -17.86
CA ASP A 126 -9.28 -2.77 -19.15
C ASP A 126 -10.08 -3.72 -20.07
N ARG A 127 -9.74 -5.02 -20.08
CA ARG A 127 -10.42 -6.04 -20.89
C ARG A 127 -11.89 -6.22 -20.50
N TYR A 128 -12.19 -6.11 -19.21
CA TYR A 128 -13.53 -6.38 -18.67
C TYR A 128 -14.27 -5.12 -18.21
N ALA A 129 -13.76 -3.93 -18.56
CA ALA A 129 -14.32 -2.64 -18.14
C ALA A 129 -14.56 -2.53 -16.61
N GLY A 130 -13.67 -3.13 -15.82
CA GLY A 130 -13.68 -3.11 -14.36
C GLY A 130 -12.74 -2.07 -13.76
N ALA A 131 -12.82 -1.85 -12.44
CA ALA A 131 -11.89 -0.98 -11.73
C ALA A 131 -10.61 -1.74 -11.32
N LEU A 132 -9.43 -1.08 -11.38
CA LEU A 132 -8.14 -1.66 -10.97
C LEU A 132 -8.20 -2.21 -9.56
N ALA A 133 -8.79 -1.40 -8.66
CA ALA A 133 -8.82 -1.67 -7.24
C ALA A 133 -9.56 -2.98 -6.95
N ASP A 134 -10.62 -3.32 -7.69
CA ASP A 134 -11.35 -4.57 -7.50
C ASP A 134 -10.54 -5.77 -8.00
N VAL A 135 -9.89 -5.65 -9.15
CA VAL A 135 -9.03 -6.71 -9.69
C VAL A 135 -7.84 -6.96 -8.76
N VAL A 136 -7.21 -5.91 -8.25
CA VAL A 136 -6.09 -6.02 -7.30
C VAL A 136 -6.55 -6.65 -5.98
N GLN A 137 -7.74 -6.33 -5.48
CA GLN A 137 -8.29 -6.99 -4.28
C GLN A 137 -8.50 -8.49 -4.45
N LEU A 138 -8.83 -8.96 -5.65
CA LEU A 138 -8.96 -10.38 -5.96
C LEU A 138 -7.59 -11.05 -6.14
N ALA A 139 -6.63 -10.35 -6.74
CA ALA A 139 -5.30 -10.87 -7.01
C ALA A 139 -4.38 -10.90 -5.78
N VAL A 140 -4.55 -9.93 -4.88
CA VAL A 140 -3.68 -9.74 -3.72
C VAL A 140 -4.40 -10.21 -2.45
N PRO A 141 -3.93 -11.29 -1.78
CA PRO A 141 -4.57 -11.81 -0.59
C PRO A 141 -4.70 -10.76 0.53
N ARG A 142 -5.73 -10.93 1.37
CA ARG A 142 -5.89 -10.09 2.56
C ARG A 142 -4.66 -10.23 3.46
N ARG A 143 -4.24 -9.10 4.04
CA ARG A 143 -3.09 -9.02 4.93
C ARG A 143 -3.22 -9.94 6.15
N MET A 144 -2.16 -10.73 6.43
CA MET A 144 -2.05 -11.60 7.60
C MET A 144 -0.95 -11.09 8.56
N ALA A 145 -1.28 -10.08 9.37
CA ALA A 145 -0.30 -9.36 10.21
C ALA A 145 0.47 -10.22 11.23
N ARG A 146 -0.03 -11.41 11.61
CA ARG A 146 0.72 -12.34 12.48
C ARG A 146 1.78 -13.11 11.71
N ALA A 147 1.50 -13.46 10.46
CA ALA A 147 2.44 -14.17 9.59
C ALA A 147 3.60 -13.26 9.21
N GLU A 148 3.32 -12.00 8.83
CA GLU A 148 4.34 -11.00 8.46
C GLU A 148 5.32 -10.63 9.60
N LYS A 149 5.00 -10.94 10.86
CA LYS A 149 5.93 -10.72 11.97
C LYS A 149 6.99 -11.80 12.09
N LYS A 150 6.78 -12.94 11.44
CA LYS A 150 7.74 -14.03 11.39
C LYS A 150 8.67 -13.74 10.21
N GLU A 151 9.94 -14.03 10.41
CA GLU A 151 10.91 -13.96 9.32
C GLU A 151 10.53 -14.98 8.24
N SER A 152 10.53 -14.54 6.98
CA SER A 152 10.29 -15.42 5.85
C SER A 152 11.51 -16.31 5.67
N PRO A 153 11.32 -17.63 5.46
CA PRO A 153 12.43 -18.48 5.06
C PRO A 153 12.98 -18.00 3.70
N PRO A 154 14.27 -18.28 3.40
CA PRO A 154 14.82 -17.97 2.09
C PRO A 154 13.97 -18.63 0.99
N ALA A 155 13.83 -17.95 -0.14
CA ALA A 155 13.10 -18.49 -1.28
C ALA A 155 13.73 -19.84 -1.69
N PRO A 156 12.92 -20.88 -1.95
CA PRO A 156 13.45 -22.13 -2.46
C PRO A 156 14.10 -21.88 -3.83
N PRO A 157 15.11 -22.69 -4.20
CA PRO A 157 15.69 -22.60 -5.53
C PRO A 157 14.61 -22.82 -6.60
N ALA A 158 14.79 -22.18 -7.76
CA ALA A 158 13.91 -22.42 -8.89
C ALA A 158 13.90 -23.94 -9.22
N PRO A 159 12.73 -24.53 -9.52
CA PRO A 159 12.69 -25.90 -9.99
C PRO A 159 13.52 -26.03 -11.27
N PRO A 160 14.17 -27.19 -11.51
CA PRO A 160 14.90 -27.42 -12.75
C PRO A 160 13.92 -27.32 -13.94
N GLU A 161 14.45 -26.92 -15.10
CA GLU A 161 13.68 -26.98 -16.34
C GLU A 161 13.19 -28.42 -16.57
N PRO A 162 11.91 -28.63 -16.91
CA PRO A 162 11.42 -29.95 -17.23
C PRO A 162 12.11 -30.48 -18.50
N GLU A 163 12.42 -31.78 -18.52
CA GLU A 163 12.92 -32.44 -19.73
C GLU A 163 11.91 -32.28 -20.88
N PRO A 164 12.37 -32.10 -22.13
CA PRO A 164 11.48 -32.11 -23.28
C PRO A 164 10.68 -33.42 -23.34
N GLY A 165 9.36 -33.34 -23.20
CA GLY A 165 8.48 -34.50 -23.19
C GLY A 165 7.08 -34.16 -23.70
N GLY A 166 6.39 -35.14 -24.25
CA GLY A 166 4.98 -35.02 -24.64
C GLY A 166 4.06 -34.97 -23.42
N TRP A 167 2.86 -34.43 -23.61
CA TRP A 167 1.77 -34.54 -22.63
C TRP A 167 1.08 -35.88 -22.88
N GLU A 168 1.37 -36.91 -22.09
CA GLU A 168 0.56 -38.15 -22.01
C GLU A 168 -0.55 -38.02 -20.96
#